data_AF-A0AAC8TQA1-F1
#
_entry.id   AF-A0AAC8TQA1-F1
#
_cell.length_a   1.000
_cell.length_b   1.000
_cell.length_c   1.000
_cell.angle_alpha   90.00
_cell.angle_beta   90.00
_cell.angle_gamma   90.00
#
_symmetry.space_group_name_H-M   'P 1'
#
loop_
_entity.id
_entity.type
_entity.pdbx_description
1 polymer ?
#
loop_
_entity_poly.entity_id
_entity_poly.type
_entity_poly.pdbx_seq_one_letter_code
_entity_poly.pdbx_strand_id
1 'polypeptide(L)'
;MLSIIGGLSWSAFHYSDKAATAESENRVLKSDNALQGQVIATQAFNINRFNKTAETAARANAIVAGNSETTVIKYREILRRDKTCDLPVPDDIAGGLLEYTNRLRAGAMHTDSTGPDSADGGSTPASGLTYCQAVLWIEPLLATIEQGNNNFAGIRDIEQQRQKPTEEKP
;
A
#
# COMPACT_ATOMS: atom_id res chain seq x y z
N MET A 1 -51.84 -8.63 57.08
CA MET A 1 -50.52 -8.06 57.44
C MET A 1 -49.36 -8.75 56.70
N LEU A 2 -49.39 -10.10 56.51
CA LEU A 2 -48.34 -10.84 55.79
C LEU A 2 -48.12 -10.41 54.33
N SER A 3 -49.19 -10.10 53.57
CA SER A 3 -49.08 -9.71 52.16
C SER A 3 -48.40 -8.36 51.93
N ILE A 4 -48.52 -7.42 52.86
CA ILE A 4 -47.88 -6.10 52.77
C ILE A 4 -46.37 -6.25 53.01
N ILE A 5 -45.98 -7.10 53.96
CA ILE A 5 -44.57 -7.39 54.26
C ILE A 5 -43.91 -8.10 53.06
N GLY A 6 -44.59 -9.08 52.46
CA GLY A 6 -44.09 -9.76 51.26
C GLY A 6 -43.88 -8.83 50.06
N GLY A 7 -44.80 -7.88 49.83
CA GLY A 7 -44.68 -6.88 48.77
C GLY A 7 -43.51 -5.91 48.98
N LEU A 8 -43.28 -5.47 50.23
CA LEU A 8 -42.15 -4.61 50.58
C LEU A 8 -40.82 -5.35 50.40
N SER A 9 -40.70 -6.59 50.87
CA SER A 9 -39.49 -7.40 50.68
C SER A 9 -39.18 -7.66 49.20
N TRP A 10 -40.19 -7.96 48.38
CA TRP A 10 -40.01 -8.15 46.94
C TRP A 10 -39.55 -6.87 46.24
N SER A 11 -40.16 -5.73 46.56
CA SER A 11 -39.76 -4.43 45.99
C SER A 11 -38.31 -4.09 46.35
N ALA A 12 -37.92 -4.24 47.62
CA ALA A 12 -36.56 -3.97 48.07
C ALA A 12 -35.53 -4.84 47.32
N PHE A 13 -35.81 -6.14 47.20
CA PHE A 13 -34.97 -7.07 46.45
C PHE A 13 -34.87 -6.71 44.96
N HIS A 14 -36.00 -6.40 44.32
CA HIS A 14 -36.06 -6.04 42.91
C HIS A 14 -35.33 -4.71 42.60
N TYR A 15 -35.41 -3.71 43.50
CA TYR A 15 -34.64 -2.47 43.33
C TYR A 15 -33.15 -2.67 43.59
N SER A 16 -32.76 -3.50 44.57
CA SER A 16 -31.34 -3.82 44.78
C SER A 16 -30.72 -4.60 43.62
N ASP A 17 -31.47 -5.52 43.02
CA ASP A 17 -31.03 -6.31 41.86
C ASP A 17 -30.84 -5.44 40.61
N LYS A 18 -31.78 -4.52 40.36
CA LYS A 18 -31.64 -3.52 39.29
C LYS A 18 -30.47 -2.56 39.52
N ALA A 19 -30.25 -2.13 40.77
CA ALA A 19 -29.12 -1.28 41.10
C ALA A 19 -27.78 -2.01 40.89
N ALA A 20 -27.68 -3.27 41.32
CA ALA A 20 -26.50 -4.10 41.10
C ALA A 20 -26.24 -4.37 39.61
N THR A 21 -27.30 -4.65 38.84
CA THR A 21 -27.22 -4.85 37.39
C THR A 21 -26.76 -3.58 36.68
N ALA A 22 -27.34 -2.42 37.00
CA ALA A 22 -26.95 -1.13 36.42
C ALA A 22 -25.50 -0.74 36.77
N GLU A 23 -25.04 -1.03 37.99
CA GLU A 23 -23.65 -0.81 38.37
C GLU A 23 -22.69 -1.71 37.60
N SER A 24 -23.05 -2.99 37.42
CA SER A 24 -22.30 -3.95 36.61
C SER A 24 -22.22 -3.50 35.15
N GLU A 25 -23.34 -3.12 34.54
CA GLU A 25 -23.37 -2.57 33.17
C GLU A 25 -22.52 -1.32 33.05
N ASN A 26 -22.53 -0.42 34.05
CA ASN A 26 -21.69 0.78 34.05
C ASN A 26 -20.20 0.45 34.11
N ARG A 27 -19.82 -0.58 34.87
CA ARG A 27 -18.43 -1.07 34.92
C ARG A 27 -18.00 -1.67 33.59
N VAL A 28 -18.87 -2.45 32.94
CA VAL A 28 -18.61 -3.00 31.60
C VAL A 28 -18.46 -1.87 30.58
N LEU A 29 -19.37 -0.90 30.54
CA LEU A 29 -19.30 0.25 29.64
C LEU A 29 -18.02 1.08 29.84
N LYS A 30 -17.58 1.28 31.08
CA LYS A 30 -16.31 1.97 31.38
C LYS A 30 -15.10 1.17 30.87
N SER A 31 -15.11 -0.15 31.06
CA SER A 31 -14.08 -1.03 30.54
C SER A 31 -14.03 -0.99 29.02
N ASP A 32 -15.18 -1.10 28.35
CA ASP A 32 -15.27 -1.06 26.88
C ASP A 32 -14.81 0.28 26.33
N ASN A 33 -15.18 1.39 26.97
CA ASN A 33 -14.78 2.72 26.54
C ASN A 33 -13.26 2.93 26.70
N ALA A 34 -12.67 2.39 27.78
CA ALA A 34 -11.22 2.39 27.97
C ALA A 34 -10.49 1.56 26.90
N LEU A 35 -11.00 0.36 26.60
CA LEU A 35 -10.47 -0.52 25.55
C LEU A 35 -10.58 0.13 24.16
N GLN A 36 -11.73 0.74 23.85
CA GLN A 36 -11.93 1.47 22.60
C GLN A 36 -10.97 2.65 22.48
N GLY A 37 -10.80 3.44 23.56
CA GLY A 37 -9.83 4.53 23.60
C GLY A 37 -8.40 4.06 23.32
N GLN A 38 -8.00 2.92 23.90
CA GLN A 38 -6.69 2.31 23.65
C GLN A 38 -6.53 1.86 22.19
N VAL A 39 -7.53 1.16 21.64
CA VAL A 39 -7.53 0.72 20.23
C VAL A 39 -7.42 1.91 19.28
N ILE A 40 -8.17 2.98 19.53
CA ILE A 40 -8.14 4.22 18.72
C ILE A 40 -6.75 4.86 18.79
N ALA A 41 -6.17 4.99 19.98
CA ALA A 41 -4.85 5.58 20.15
C ALA A 41 -3.75 4.76 19.43
N THR A 42 -3.77 3.44 19.57
CA THR A 42 -2.85 2.54 18.88
C THR A 42 -3.03 2.61 17.36
N GLN A 43 -4.27 2.64 16.88
CA GLN A 43 -4.56 2.74 15.44
C GLN A 43 -4.10 4.08 14.87
N ALA A 44 -4.37 5.20 15.54
CA ALA A 44 -3.94 6.52 15.11
C ALA A 44 -2.40 6.64 15.02
N PHE A 45 -1.70 6.09 16.01
CA PHE A 45 -0.23 6.04 15.99
C PHE A 45 0.31 5.21 14.83
N ASN A 46 -0.27 4.03 14.58
CA ASN A 46 0.12 3.16 13.48
C ASN A 46 -0.12 3.81 12.10
N ILE A 47 -1.25 4.52 11.94
CA ILE A 47 -1.56 5.29 10.71
C ILE A 47 -0.55 6.42 10.52
N ASN A 48 -0.28 7.20 11.56
CA ASN A 48 0.67 8.32 11.48
C ASN A 48 2.07 7.84 11.06
N ARG A 49 2.52 6.73 11.64
CA ARG A 49 3.79 6.09 11.29
C ARG A 49 3.81 5.59 9.84
N PHE A 50 2.74 4.90 9.42
CA PHE A 50 2.60 4.45 8.03
C PHE A 50 2.70 5.63 7.06
N ASN A 51 1.96 6.71 7.32
CA ASN A 51 1.95 7.90 6.48
C ASN A 51 3.34 8.53 6.38
N LYS A 52 4.08 8.63 7.49
CA LYS A 52 5.44 9.17 7.47
C LYS A 52 6.41 8.32 6.63
N THR A 53 6.34 7.00 6.75
CA THR A 53 7.19 6.09 5.96
C THR A 53 6.82 6.13 4.49
N ALA A 54 5.51 6.12 4.19
CA ALA A 54 5.00 6.23 2.82
C ALA A 54 5.41 7.56 2.16
N GLU A 55 5.33 8.68 2.90
CA GLU A 55 5.77 9.99 2.41
C GLU A 55 7.27 10.00 2.10
N THR A 56 8.08 9.38 2.95
CA THR A 56 9.54 9.29 2.74
C THR A 56 9.86 8.49 1.47
N ALA A 57 9.20 7.34 1.28
CA ALA A 57 9.34 6.54 0.07
C ALA A 57 8.86 7.29 -1.18
N ALA A 58 7.71 7.99 -1.10
CA ALA A 58 7.18 8.77 -2.21
C ALA A 58 8.14 9.90 -2.63
N ARG A 59 8.74 10.61 -1.66
CA ARG A 59 9.76 11.64 -1.93
C ARG A 59 10.99 11.05 -2.61
N ALA A 60 11.50 9.91 -2.12
CA ALA A 60 12.62 9.21 -2.75
C ALA A 60 12.27 8.79 -4.19
N ASN A 61 11.08 8.25 -4.41
CA ASN A 61 10.63 7.80 -5.73
C ASN A 61 10.49 8.97 -6.72
N ALA A 62 10.02 10.13 -6.26
CA ALA A 62 9.94 11.33 -7.10
C ALA A 62 11.34 11.80 -7.57
N ILE A 63 12.35 11.71 -6.70
CA ILE A 63 13.74 12.04 -7.06
C ILE A 63 14.28 11.04 -8.09
N VAL A 64 14.06 9.74 -7.88
CA VAL A 64 14.46 8.67 -8.82
C VAL A 64 13.83 8.89 -10.19
N ALA A 65 12.52 9.20 -10.24
CA ALA A 65 11.82 9.50 -11.49
C ALA A 65 12.44 10.71 -12.22
N GLY A 66 12.66 11.82 -11.54
CA GLY A 66 13.26 13.02 -12.15
C GLY A 66 14.70 12.81 -12.63
N ASN A 67 15.49 12.03 -11.89
CA ASN A 67 16.85 11.66 -12.30
C ASN A 67 16.82 10.78 -13.56
N SER A 68 15.94 9.78 -13.59
CA SER A 68 15.74 8.90 -14.75
C SER A 68 15.34 9.70 -16.00
N GLU A 69 14.39 10.63 -15.89
CA GLU A 69 14.01 11.50 -17.01
C GLU A 69 15.19 12.33 -17.53
N THR A 70 15.97 12.90 -16.61
CA THR A 70 17.18 13.67 -16.95
C THR A 70 18.21 12.80 -17.67
N THR A 71 18.43 11.57 -17.21
CA THR A 71 19.34 10.60 -17.86
C THR A 71 18.84 10.21 -19.25
N VAL A 72 17.55 9.91 -19.41
CA VAL A 72 16.95 9.59 -20.72
C VAL A 72 17.12 10.74 -21.70
N ILE A 73 16.95 12.00 -21.27
CA ILE A 73 17.21 13.17 -22.13
C ILE A 73 18.67 13.21 -22.59
N LYS A 74 19.62 12.98 -21.68
CA LYS A 74 21.05 12.90 -22.03
C LYS A 74 21.32 11.79 -23.04
N TYR A 75 20.74 10.61 -22.82
CA TYR A 75 20.90 9.47 -23.72
C TYR A 75 20.31 9.75 -25.10
N ARG A 76 19.15 10.40 -25.19
CA ARG A 76 18.57 10.82 -26.47
C ARG A 76 19.49 11.75 -27.25
N GLU A 77 20.13 12.72 -26.60
CA GLU A 77 21.07 13.62 -27.30
C GLU A 77 22.34 12.91 -27.78
N ILE A 78 22.83 11.92 -27.02
CA ILE A 78 23.95 11.07 -27.44
C ILE A 78 23.55 10.21 -28.65
N LEU A 79 22.44 9.47 -28.54
CA LEU A 79 21.96 8.55 -29.57
C LEU A 79 21.55 9.27 -30.85
N ARG A 80 21.10 10.53 -30.80
CA ARG A 80 20.80 11.33 -31.99
C ARG A 80 22.01 11.47 -32.93
N ARG A 81 23.23 11.34 -32.41
CA ARG A 81 24.49 11.43 -33.16
C ARG A 81 25.00 10.07 -33.62
N ASP A 82 24.45 8.98 -33.09
CA ASP A 82 24.83 7.61 -33.44
C ASP A 82 23.91 7.07 -34.54
N LYS A 83 24.49 6.78 -35.71
CA LYS A 83 23.73 6.27 -36.86
C LYS A 83 23.45 4.77 -36.79
N THR A 84 24.10 4.05 -35.88
CA THR A 84 24.01 2.59 -35.81
C THR A 84 22.90 2.11 -34.89
N CYS A 85 22.40 2.96 -33.98
CA CYS A 85 21.36 2.53 -33.04
C CYS A 85 19.97 2.37 -33.68
N ASP A 86 19.72 2.94 -34.87
CA ASP A 86 18.45 2.82 -35.59
C ASP A 86 18.23 1.43 -36.22
N LEU A 87 19.25 0.56 -36.17
CA LEU A 87 19.12 -0.81 -36.63
C LEU A 87 18.03 -1.56 -35.83
N PRO A 88 17.22 -2.40 -36.49
CA PRO A 88 16.21 -3.21 -35.82
C PRO A 88 16.88 -4.27 -34.95
N VAL A 89 16.30 -4.51 -33.78
CA VAL A 89 16.59 -5.69 -32.98
C VAL A 89 16.05 -6.92 -33.74
N PRO A 90 16.77 -8.05 -33.81
CA PRO A 90 16.30 -9.26 -34.46
C PRO A 90 14.91 -9.71 -33.96
N ASP A 91 14.06 -10.14 -34.87
CA ASP A 91 12.64 -10.43 -34.61
C ASP A 91 12.43 -11.47 -33.49
N ASP A 92 13.25 -12.52 -33.43
CA ASP A 92 13.17 -13.53 -32.38
C ASP A 92 13.40 -12.94 -30.98
N ILE A 93 14.31 -11.97 -30.87
CA ILE A 93 14.63 -11.29 -29.61
C ILE A 93 13.50 -10.31 -29.26
N ALA A 94 13.07 -9.49 -30.22
CA ALA A 94 11.99 -8.53 -30.02
C ALA A 94 10.66 -9.24 -29.65
N GLY A 95 10.37 -10.35 -30.32
CA GLY A 95 9.21 -11.22 -30.04
C GLY A 95 9.27 -11.82 -28.63
N GLY A 96 10.43 -12.34 -28.21
CA GLY A 96 10.62 -12.86 -26.85
C GLY A 96 10.44 -11.80 -25.76
N LEU A 97 10.92 -10.56 -25.99
CA LEU A 97 10.71 -9.43 -25.07
C LEU A 97 9.23 -9.02 -24.99
N LEU A 98 8.53 -9.01 -26.12
CA LEU A 98 7.09 -8.73 -26.17
C LEU A 98 6.30 -9.80 -25.42
N GLU A 99 6.61 -11.09 -25.62
CA GLU A 99 5.98 -12.20 -24.90
C GLU A 99 6.21 -12.07 -23.39
N TYR A 100 7.45 -11.79 -22.97
CA TYR A 100 7.77 -11.58 -21.56
C TYR A 100 6.96 -10.42 -20.96
N THR A 101 6.87 -9.30 -21.68
CA THR A 101 6.08 -8.13 -21.28
C THR A 101 4.59 -8.47 -21.15
N ASN A 102 4.05 -9.25 -22.09
CA ASN A 102 2.67 -9.72 -22.03
C ASN A 102 2.43 -10.63 -20.84
N ARG A 103 3.38 -11.52 -20.51
CA ARG A 103 3.31 -12.37 -19.32
C ARG A 103 3.34 -11.55 -18.03
N LEU A 104 4.20 -10.54 -17.93
CA LEU A 104 4.22 -9.61 -16.79
C LEU A 104 2.87 -8.90 -16.64
N ARG A 105 2.31 -8.38 -17.73
CA ARG A 105 1.00 -7.72 -17.72
C ARG A 105 -0.09 -8.69 -17.27
N ALA A 106 -0.13 -9.90 -17.83
CA ALA A 106 -1.10 -10.92 -17.45
C ALA A 106 -1.00 -11.30 -15.97
N GLY A 107 0.21 -11.36 -15.41
CA GLY A 107 0.41 -11.63 -13.98
C GLY A 107 0.04 -10.46 -13.06
N ALA A 108 0.06 -9.23 -13.55
CA ALA A 108 -0.31 -8.02 -12.79
C ALA A 108 -1.82 -7.73 -12.82
N MET A 109 -2.53 -8.15 -13.87
CA MET A 109 -3.97 -7.96 -14.00
C MET A 109 -4.72 -8.99 -13.15
N HIS A 110 -5.58 -8.52 -12.25
CA HIS A 110 -6.57 -9.39 -11.59
C HIS A 110 -7.60 -9.85 -12.64
N THR A 111 -7.89 -11.15 -12.71
CA THR A 111 -8.81 -11.73 -13.71
C THR A 111 -10.27 -11.30 -13.53
N ASP A 112 -10.60 -10.60 -12.44
CA ASP A 112 -11.94 -10.14 -12.11
C ASP A 112 -12.26 -8.74 -12.67
N SER A 113 -11.72 -8.36 -13.83
CA SER A 113 -12.18 -7.14 -14.51
C SER A 113 -13.51 -7.43 -15.22
N THR A 114 -14.61 -7.09 -14.55
CA THR A 114 -15.94 -7.04 -15.17
C THR A 114 -16.00 -5.77 -16.04
N GLY A 115 -15.27 -5.79 -17.15
CA GLY A 115 -15.13 -4.66 -18.06
C GLY A 115 -13.72 -4.62 -18.65
N PRO A 116 -13.57 -4.41 -19.96
CA PRO A 116 -12.26 -4.15 -20.55
C PRO A 116 -11.80 -2.79 -20.03
N ASP A 117 -10.94 -2.80 -19.01
CA ASP A 117 -10.13 -1.62 -18.74
C ASP A 117 -9.23 -1.46 -19.95
N SER A 118 -9.51 -0.42 -20.73
CA SER A 118 -8.78 -0.15 -21.95
C SER A 118 -7.40 0.31 -21.50
N ALA A 119 -6.47 -0.65 -21.41
CA ALA A 119 -5.06 -0.36 -21.27
C ALA A 119 -4.75 0.75 -22.27
N ASP A 120 -4.25 1.89 -21.79
CA ASP A 120 -3.94 3.05 -22.61
C ASP A 120 -3.11 2.57 -23.80
N GLY A 121 -3.81 2.42 -24.92
CA GLY A 121 -3.37 1.66 -26.07
C GLY A 121 -2.50 2.57 -26.90
N GLY A 122 -1.41 3.04 -26.32
CA GLY A 122 -0.34 3.69 -27.05
C GLY A 122 0.00 2.78 -28.22
N SER A 123 -0.35 3.22 -29.43
CA SER A 123 -0.26 2.41 -30.64
C SER A 123 1.13 1.79 -30.70
N THR A 124 1.22 0.46 -30.73
CA THR A 124 2.50 -0.21 -30.98
C THR A 124 2.98 0.32 -32.33
N PRO A 125 4.14 0.98 -32.40
CA PRO A 125 4.62 1.51 -33.67
C PRO A 125 4.67 0.35 -34.67
N ALA A 126 4.22 0.58 -35.90
CA ALA A 126 4.29 -0.43 -36.97
C ALA A 126 5.74 -0.88 -37.28
N SER A 127 6.74 -0.15 -36.75
CA SER A 127 8.17 -0.45 -36.82
C SER A 127 8.61 -1.27 -35.62
N GLY A 128 9.31 -2.39 -35.85
CA GLY A 128 9.93 -3.22 -34.81
C GLY A 128 10.88 -2.44 -33.88
N LEU A 129 11.17 -3.02 -32.71
CA LEU A 129 12.04 -2.43 -31.69
C LEU A 129 13.44 -2.16 -32.26
N THR A 130 13.96 -0.95 -32.09
CA THR A 130 15.34 -0.60 -32.48
C THR A 130 16.29 -0.61 -31.28
N TYR A 131 17.61 -0.65 -31.54
CA TYR A 131 18.59 -0.55 -30.47
C TYR A 131 18.54 0.80 -29.74
N CYS A 132 18.26 1.93 -30.43
CA CYS A 132 18.07 3.22 -29.75
C CYS A 132 16.90 3.12 -28.76
N GLN A 133 15.77 2.55 -29.20
CA GLN A 133 14.60 2.39 -28.34
C GLN A 133 14.92 1.48 -27.15
N ALA A 134 15.55 0.34 -27.38
CA ALA A 134 15.93 -0.59 -26.31
C ALA A 134 16.81 0.08 -25.26
N VAL A 135 17.85 0.82 -25.67
CA VAL A 135 18.76 1.53 -24.74
C VAL A 135 18.01 2.61 -23.95
N LEU A 136 17.10 3.35 -24.59
CA LEU A 136 16.32 4.39 -23.91
C LEU A 136 15.34 3.85 -22.87
N TRP A 137 15.01 2.55 -22.91
CA TRP A 137 14.11 1.91 -21.94
C TRP A 137 14.83 1.36 -20.71
N ILE A 138 16.16 1.15 -20.77
CA ILE A 138 16.93 0.59 -19.65
C ILE A 138 16.84 1.50 -18.43
N GLU A 139 17.05 2.81 -18.60
CA GLU A 139 17.04 3.75 -17.48
C GLU A 139 15.65 3.82 -16.78
N PRO A 140 14.52 4.00 -17.50
CA PRO A 140 13.19 3.91 -16.89
C PRO A 140 12.91 2.58 -16.15
N LEU A 141 13.41 1.46 -16.68
CA LEU A 141 13.26 0.16 -16.03
C LEU A 141 14.05 0.08 -14.72
N LEU A 142 15.29 0.54 -14.70
CA LEU A 142 16.10 0.61 -13.48
C LEU A 142 15.46 1.53 -12.43
N ALA A 143 14.95 2.69 -12.87
CA ALA A 143 14.24 3.61 -12.01
C ALA A 143 12.98 2.97 -11.39
N THR A 144 12.22 2.20 -12.17
CA THR A 144 11.04 1.47 -11.66
C THR A 144 11.43 0.43 -10.61
N ILE A 145 12.54 -0.28 -10.82
CA ILE A 145 13.06 -1.25 -9.85
C ILE A 145 13.50 -0.56 -8.56
N GLU A 146 14.21 0.57 -8.66
CA GLU A 146 14.64 1.34 -7.49
C GLU A 146 13.44 1.87 -6.69
N GLN A 147 12.40 2.38 -7.36
CA GLN A 147 11.16 2.80 -6.71
C GLN A 147 10.48 1.63 -5.98
N GLY A 148 10.44 0.45 -6.61
CA GLY A 148 9.96 -0.77 -5.97
C GLY A 148 10.76 -1.13 -4.72
N ASN A 149 12.08 -1.02 -4.78
CA ASN A 149 12.96 -1.29 -3.63
C ASN A 149 12.73 -0.29 -2.48
N ASN A 150 12.54 0.99 -2.77
CA ASN A 150 12.19 2.00 -1.77
C ASN A 150 10.85 1.68 -1.09
N ASN A 151 9.86 1.22 -1.86
CA ASN A 151 8.57 0.80 -1.32
C ASN A 151 8.71 -0.44 -0.42
N PHE A 152 9.46 -1.46 -0.86
CA PHE A 152 9.70 -2.65 -0.05
C PHE A 152 10.52 -2.36 1.22
N ALA A 153 11.47 -1.42 1.15
CA ALA A 153 12.17 -0.93 2.33
C ALA A 153 11.19 -0.28 3.32
N GLY A 154 10.30 0.62 2.84
CA GLY A 154 9.27 1.23 3.68
C GLY A 154 8.33 0.20 4.32
N ILE A 155 7.87 -0.80 3.56
CA ILE A 155 7.01 -1.89 4.08
C ILE A 155 7.74 -2.66 5.19
N ARG A 156 8.99 -3.02 4.96
CA ARG A 156 9.82 -3.73 5.96
C ARG A 156 10.03 -2.90 7.22
N ASP A 157 10.24 -1.59 7.09
CA ASP A 157 10.37 -0.68 8.23
C ASP A 157 9.07 -0.61 9.05
N ILE A 158 7.92 -0.55 8.38
CA ILE A 158 6.60 -0.57 9.04
C ILE A 158 6.40 -1.90 9.76
N GLU A 159 6.72 -3.02 9.13
CA GLU A 159 6.53 -4.35 9.69
C GLU A 159 7.43 -4.58 10.93
N GLN A 160 8.71 -4.20 10.86
CA GLN A 160 9.60 -4.24 12.03
C GLN A 160 9.07 -3.39 13.19
N GLN A 161 8.49 -2.23 12.88
CA GLN A 161 7.92 -1.33 13.88
C GLN A 161 6.61 -1.86 14.49
N ARG A 162 5.85 -2.70 13.79
CA ARG A 162 4.69 -3.44 14.34
C ARG A 162 5.11 -4.55 15.28
N GLN A 163 6.24 -5.20 15.01
CA GLN A 163 6.77 -6.28 15.84
C GLN A 163 7.43 -5.81 17.14
N LYS A 164 7.74 -4.51 17.27
CA LYS A 164 8.24 -3.95 18.53
C LYS A 164 7.13 -3.95 19.58
N PRO A 165 7.34 -4.55 20.76
CA PRO A 165 6.41 -4.41 21.89
C PRO A 165 6.19 -2.93 22.17
N THR A 166 4.95 -2.55 22.47
CA THR A 166 4.68 -1.21 22.99
C THR A 166 5.40 -1.12 24.33
N GLU A 167 6.46 -0.30 24.43
CA GLU A 167 7.03 0.05 25.73
C GLU A 167 5.93 0.72 26.54
N GLU A 168 5.34 -0.04 27.45
CA GLU A 168 4.54 0.48 28.55
C GLU A 168 5.51 1.28 29.43
N LYS A 169 5.48 2.60 29.27
CA LYS A 169 6.26 3.51 30.11
C LYS A 169 5.68 3.42 31.53
N PRO A 170 6.51 3.19 32.57
CA PRO A 170 6.07 3.11 33.96
C PRO A 170 5.47 4.42 34.47
#